data_AF-A0A944VWI4-F1
#
_entry.id   AF-A0A944VWI4-F1
#
_cell.length_a   1.000
_cell.length_b   1.000
_cell.length_c   1.000
_cell.angle_alpha   90.00
_cell.angle_beta   90.00
_cell.angle_gamma   90.00
#
_symmetry.space_group_name_H-M   'P 1'
#
loop_
_entity.id
_entity.type
_entity.pdbx_description
1 polymer ?
#
loop_
_entity_poly.entity_id
_entity_poly.type
_entity_poly.pdbx_seq_one_letter_code
_entity_poly.pdbx_strand_id
1 'polypeptide(L)'
;MKSVFILYMPKSNYEAMVHYEDTIKNKVKPERIFRYVDHNLRARLTNLFGNRPIAAWGSRDSAANRSRFESMSVGDDILIVEGETIKLLGKIADKTINPDLSRDLWKNLKGDTTDGWDLIYFIANPLEIELPFSEFKKLFNYSQNYSLRGFTNVAKDKLEEFYSRYDDLYSILIRIRNGDTFEEKKDAAYESDIEEDKTGAVKENVNEDLYDSEEPSEHVQMQWKLLRLGQKAGSKVWIPRNDQSRIKKEYQFNNFESEFTAGIDTPSKYVENIDVVWKEEFRIDAAFEVEHTTSIYSGLLRFSDLKIIAPNSNYPLFIVAPKSKRNRLLDQIKRPTFRKIEFEKKVRYLSYEAVNEIDDFFKDTTSGLNIDLLIGKSESLLAS
;
A
#
# COMPACT_ATOMS: atom_id res chain seq x y z
N MET A 1 -1.63 -16.55 4.61
CA MET A 1 -2.77 -16.04 3.83
C MET A 1 -3.66 -15.25 4.77
N LYS A 2 -3.95 -14.00 4.42
CA LYS A 2 -4.76 -13.10 5.25
C LYS A 2 -6.23 -13.49 5.20
N SER A 3 -6.95 -13.22 6.28
CA SER A 3 -8.40 -13.35 6.33
C SER A 3 -9.06 -12.12 5.73
N VAL A 4 -10.27 -12.32 5.19
CA VAL A 4 -11.12 -11.23 4.72
C VAL A 4 -12.40 -11.24 5.55
N PHE A 5 -12.66 -10.15 6.23
CA PHE A 5 -13.84 -9.94 7.06
C PHE A 5 -14.86 -9.06 6.34
N ILE A 6 -16.14 -9.33 6.55
CA ILE A 6 -17.26 -8.59 5.95
C ILE A 6 -18.22 -8.16 7.06
N LEU A 7 -18.48 -6.86 7.12
CA LEU A 7 -19.46 -6.22 7.99
C LEU A 7 -20.64 -5.74 7.16
N TYR A 8 -21.76 -6.41 7.34
CA TYR A 8 -22.99 -6.08 6.64
C TYR A 8 -23.88 -5.17 7.47
N MET A 9 -24.24 -4.04 6.88
CA MET A 9 -25.19 -3.06 7.39
C MET A 9 -26.43 -3.04 6.47
N PRO A 10 -27.62 -3.43 6.97
CA PRO A 10 -28.86 -3.23 6.22
C PRO A 10 -29.12 -1.74 6.00
N LYS A 11 -29.67 -1.35 4.84
CA LYS A 11 -30.03 0.06 4.54
C LYS A 11 -31.04 0.67 5.53
N SER A 12 -31.78 -0.16 6.25
CA SER A 12 -32.73 0.27 7.29
C SER A 12 -32.07 0.50 8.64
N ASN A 13 -30.78 0.19 8.81
CA ASN A 13 -30.06 0.37 10.05
C ASN A 13 -29.45 1.78 10.13
N TYR A 14 -30.31 2.76 10.38
CA TYR A 14 -29.92 4.18 10.49
C TYR A 14 -28.89 4.44 11.60
N GLU A 15 -28.91 3.64 12.68
CA GLU A 15 -27.94 3.74 13.76
C GLU A 15 -26.53 3.40 13.27
N ALA A 16 -26.37 2.27 12.57
CA ALA A 16 -25.11 1.91 11.95
C ALA A 16 -24.64 2.96 10.93
N MET A 17 -25.56 3.57 10.18
CA MET A 17 -25.19 4.64 9.23
C MET A 17 -24.63 5.88 9.95
N VAL A 18 -25.22 6.28 11.08
CA VAL A 18 -24.71 7.40 11.90
C VAL A 18 -23.33 7.07 12.46
N HIS A 19 -23.12 5.85 12.97
CA HIS A 19 -21.83 5.40 13.46
C HIS A 19 -20.78 5.35 12.34
N TYR A 20 -21.17 4.97 11.13
CA TYR A 20 -20.29 4.95 9.95
C TYR A 20 -19.82 6.36 9.61
N GLU A 21 -20.73 7.32 9.62
CA GLU A 21 -20.39 8.72 9.40
C GLU A 21 -19.42 9.24 10.49
N ASP A 22 -19.67 8.95 11.77
CA ASP A 22 -18.82 9.42 12.88
C ASP A 22 -17.43 8.79 12.88
N THR A 23 -17.32 7.46 12.91
CA THR A 23 -16.05 6.79 13.23
C THR A 23 -15.33 6.19 12.03
N ILE A 24 -15.97 6.09 10.86
CA ILE A 24 -15.30 5.65 9.61
C ILE A 24 -14.95 6.84 8.73
N LYS A 25 -15.94 7.64 8.34
CA LYS A 25 -15.73 8.79 7.43
C LYS A 25 -15.02 9.95 8.12
N ASN A 26 -15.58 10.43 9.22
CA ASN A 26 -15.00 11.55 9.97
C ASN A 26 -13.76 11.13 10.77
N LYS A 27 -13.64 9.83 11.06
CA LYS A 27 -12.56 9.23 11.84
C LYS A 27 -12.46 9.81 13.25
N VAL A 28 -11.78 9.09 14.13
CA VAL A 28 -11.69 9.45 15.55
C VAL A 28 -10.32 10.05 15.84
N LYS A 29 -10.30 11.24 16.44
CA LYS A 29 -9.04 11.86 16.89
C LYS A 29 -8.33 10.96 17.92
N PRO A 30 -7.00 10.81 17.87
CA PRO A 30 -6.26 9.93 18.77
C PRO A 30 -6.55 10.20 20.26
N GLU A 31 -6.73 11.47 20.66
CA GLU A 31 -6.97 11.84 22.06
C GLU A 31 -8.30 11.28 22.61
N ARG A 32 -9.32 11.07 21.76
CA ARG A 32 -10.60 10.47 22.15
C ARG A 32 -10.43 8.98 22.44
N ILE A 33 -9.61 8.28 21.65
CA ILE A 33 -9.30 6.84 21.84
C ILE A 33 -8.35 6.65 23.03
N PHE A 34 -7.28 7.44 23.08
CA PHE A 34 -6.14 7.23 23.99
C PHE A 34 -6.49 7.36 25.47
N ARG A 35 -7.59 8.03 25.80
CA ARG A 35 -8.11 8.11 27.19
C ARG A 35 -8.57 6.76 27.74
N TYR A 36 -8.93 5.82 26.88
CA TYR A 36 -9.58 4.56 27.27
C TYR A 36 -8.71 3.33 27.03
N VAL A 37 -7.60 3.45 26.31
CA VAL A 37 -6.73 2.31 25.97
C VAL A 37 -5.45 2.29 26.81
N ASP A 38 -4.93 1.08 27.02
CA ASP A 38 -3.67 0.88 27.73
C ASP A 38 -2.46 1.45 26.97
N HIS A 39 -1.32 1.50 27.66
CA HIS A 39 -0.08 2.04 27.11
C HIS A 39 0.42 1.28 25.88
N ASN A 40 0.24 -0.03 25.83
CA ASN A 40 0.75 -0.87 24.74
C ASN A 40 -0.06 -0.65 23.46
N LEU A 41 -1.39 -0.66 23.55
CA LEU A 41 -2.28 -0.37 22.42
C LEU A 41 -2.09 1.07 21.94
N ARG A 42 -1.95 2.03 22.87
CA ARG A 42 -1.63 3.42 22.52
C ARG A 42 -0.32 3.53 21.73
N ALA A 43 0.74 2.85 22.16
CA ALA A 43 2.03 2.87 21.49
C ALA A 43 1.94 2.29 20.06
N ARG A 44 1.25 1.15 19.89
CA ARG A 44 1.04 0.54 18.57
C ARG A 44 0.23 1.43 17.62
N LEU A 45 -0.88 2.01 18.10
CA LEU A 45 -1.68 2.95 17.31
C LEU A 45 -0.91 4.23 16.98
N THR A 46 -0.09 4.74 17.91
CA THR A 46 0.77 5.92 17.67
C THR A 46 1.83 5.62 16.60
N ASN A 47 2.46 4.45 16.63
CA ASN A 47 3.45 4.05 15.63
C ASN A 47 2.85 3.95 14.21
N LEU A 48 1.58 3.54 14.14
CA LEU A 48 0.88 3.32 12.89
C LEU A 48 0.27 4.61 12.31
N PHE A 49 -0.43 5.36 13.14
CA PHE A 49 -1.22 6.51 12.70
C PHE A 49 -0.55 7.85 13.02
N GLY A 50 0.43 7.90 13.92
CA GLY A 50 0.95 9.14 14.47
C GLY A 50 -0.17 9.94 15.14
N ASN A 51 -0.31 11.20 14.75
CA ASN A 51 -1.38 12.10 15.22
C ASN A 51 -2.61 12.11 14.28
N ARG A 52 -2.66 11.23 13.28
CA ARG A 52 -3.76 11.21 12.30
C ARG A 52 -5.04 10.64 12.93
N PRO A 53 -6.23 11.16 12.57
CA PRO A 53 -7.50 10.54 12.95
C PRO A 53 -7.59 9.08 12.45
N ILE A 54 -8.14 8.21 13.30
CA ILE A 54 -8.17 6.77 13.14
C ILE A 54 -9.59 6.32 12.81
N ALA A 55 -9.76 5.55 11.74
CA ALA A 55 -11.05 4.90 11.47
C ALA A 55 -11.27 3.76 12.48
N ALA A 56 -12.44 3.71 13.11
CA ALA A 56 -12.78 2.71 14.11
C ALA A 56 -14.20 2.18 13.87
N TRP A 57 -14.38 0.88 14.13
CA TRP A 57 -15.68 0.24 14.10
C TRP A 57 -15.83 -0.72 15.26
N GLY A 58 -17.08 -1.02 15.62
CA GLY A 58 -17.40 -1.90 16.72
C GLY A 58 -18.44 -2.95 16.34
N SER A 59 -18.36 -4.11 16.99
CA SER A 59 -19.38 -5.15 16.94
C SER A 59 -19.88 -5.46 18.36
N ARG A 60 -21.15 -5.89 18.49
CA ARG A 60 -21.68 -6.37 19.78
C ARG A 60 -20.95 -7.65 20.22
N ASP A 61 -20.68 -7.80 21.52
CA ASP A 61 -19.97 -8.96 22.09
C ASP A 61 -20.87 -10.20 22.27
N SER A 62 -21.43 -10.68 21.16
CA SER A 62 -22.08 -12.00 21.11
C SER A 62 -21.03 -13.09 20.87
N ALA A 63 -21.29 -14.33 21.31
CA ALA A 63 -20.37 -15.45 21.11
C ALA A 63 -19.92 -15.62 19.63
N ALA A 64 -20.83 -15.43 18.68
CA ALA A 64 -20.52 -15.53 17.26
C ALA A 64 -19.64 -14.38 16.74
N ASN A 65 -19.82 -13.16 17.25
CA ASN A 65 -18.96 -12.03 16.89
C ASN A 65 -17.60 -12.13 17.59
N ARG A 66 -17.60 -12.57 18.85
CA ARG A 66 -16.40 -12.76 19.66
C ARG A 66 -15.42 -13.71 19.01
N SER A 67 -15.90 -14.88 18.56
CA SER A 67 -15.07 -15.85 17.86
C SER A 67 -14.41 -15.27 16.61
N ARG A 68 -15.14 -14.51 15.79
CA ARG A 68 -14.59 -13.86 14.58
C ARG A 68 -13.62 -12.73 14.91
N PHE A 69 -13.97 -11.95 15.91
CA PHE A 69 -13.11 -10.89 16.43
C PHE A 69 -11.79 -11.47 16.93
N GLU A 70 -11.80 -12.59 17.64
CA GLU A 70 -10.59 -13.25 18.13
C GLU A 70 -9.71 -13.79 17.00
N SER A 71 -10.30 -14.32 15.92
CA SER A 71 -9.56 -14.78 14.74
C SER A 71 -8.92 -13.66 13.91
N MET A 72 -9.36 -12.42 14.10
CA MET A 72 -8.87 -11.27 13.35
C MET A 72 -7.43 -10.92 13.71
N SER A 73 -6.58 -10.72 12.72
CA SER A 73 -5.18 -10.35 12.90
C SER A 73 -4.86 -9.03 12.22
N VAL A 74 -3.80 -8.38 12.69
CA VAL A 74 -3.27 -7.17 12.07
C VAL A 74 -2.92 -7.45 10.60
N GLY A 75 -3.38 -6.59 9.70
CA GLY A 75 -3.20 -6.70 8.26
C GLY A 75 -4.32 -7.44 7.51
N ASP A 76 -5.23 -8.13 8.20
CA ASP A 76 -6.41 -8.76 7.57
C ASP A 76 -7.29 -7.72 6.87
N ASP A 77 -7.95 -8.11 5.78
CA ASP A 77 -8.84 -7.22 5.05
C ASP A 77 -10.20 -7.09 5.73
N ILE A 78 -10.76 -5.90 5.70
CA ILE A 78 -12.11 -5.62 6.20
C ILE A 78 -12.92 -4.89 5.12
N LEU A 79 -14.11 -5.42 4.83
CA LEU A 79 -15.12 -4.82 3.97
C LEU A 79 -16.31 -4.37 4.80
N ILE A 80 -16.76 -3.13 4.61
CA ILE A 80 -18.06 -2.68 5.12
C ILE A 80 -19.03 -2.62 3.94
N VAL A 81 -20.12 -3.38 4.03
CA VAL A 81 -21.14 -3.50 2.99
C VAL A 81 -22.45 -2.91 3.48
N GLU A 82 -22.97 -1.93 2.77
CA GLU A 82 -24.30 -1.36 3.00
C GLU A 82 -25.27 -1.86 1.93
N GLY A 83 -26.26 -2.66 2.32
CA GLY A 83 -27.15 -3.31 1.36
C GLY A 83 -26.38 -4.15 0.34
N GLU A 84 -26.41 -3.76 -0.93
CA GLU A 84 -25.72 -4.47 -2.04
C GLU A 84 -24.43 -3.77 -2.48
N THR A 85 -23.89 -2.86 -1.66
CA THR A 85 -22.74 -2.01 -2.01
C THR A 85 -21.65 -2.12 -0.98
N ILE A 86 -20.45 -2.48 -1.41
CA ILE A 86 -19.21 -2.37 -0.63
C ILE A 86 -18.91 -0.88 -0.50
N LYS A 87 -19.13 -0.34 0.69
CA LYS A 87 -18.88 1.05 1.04
C LYS A 87 -17.40 1.28 1.32
N LEU A 88 -16.84 0.47 2.20
CA LEU A 88 -15.46 0.61 2.66
C LEU A 88 -14.66 -0.65 2.36
N LEU A 89 -13.41 -0.43 1.99
CA LEU A 89 -12.32 -1.38 2.02
C LEU A 89 -11.24 -0.85 2.96
N GLY A 90 -10.65 -1.70 3.78
CA GLY A 90 -9.53 -1.32 4.65
C GLY A 90 -8.82 -2.54 5.20
N LYS A 91 -7.87 -2.31 6.09
CA LYS A 91 -7.10 -3.38 6.75
C LYS A 91 -7.12 -3.22 8.26
N ILE A 92 -7.11 -4.33 8.98
CA ILE A 92 -7.14 -4.32 10.44
C ILE A 92 -5.81 -3.80 10.96
N ALA A 93 -5.88 -2.71 11.71
CA ALA A 93 -4.72 -2.07 12.34
C ALA A 93 -4.42 -2.66 13.72
N ASP A 94 -5.44 -2.75 14.56
CA ASP A 94 -5.41 -3.33 15.89
C ASP A 94 -6.85 -3.55 16.37
N LYS A 95 -7.02 -4.20 17.52
CA LYS A 95 -8.34 -4.48 18.11
C LYS A 95 -8.32 -4.45 19.63
N THR A 96 -9.44 -4.12 20.25
CA THR A 96 -9.63 -4.09 21.69
C THR A 96 -11.06 -4.44 22.07
N ILE A 97 -11.25 -4.98 23.28
CA ILE A 97 -12.57 -5.15 23.88
C ILE A 97 -12.70 -4.07 24.94
N ASN A 98 -13.49 -3.04 24.68
CA ASN A 98 -13.48 -1.84 25.51
C ASN A 98 -14.87 -1.17 25.60
N PRO A 99 -15.67 -1.53 26.62
CA PRO A 99 -16.99 -0.95 26.82
C PRO A 99 -17.00 0.55 27.12
N ASP A 100 -15.96 1.06 27.79
CA ASP A 100 -15.86 2.50 28.08
C ASP A 100 -15.63 3.31 26.81
N LEU A 101 -14.70 2.86 25.98
CA LEU A 101 -14.47 3.46 24.65
C LEU A 101 -15.72 3.32 23.78
N SER A 102 -16.39 2.16 23.81
CA SER A 102 -17.62 1.93 23.03
C SER A 102 -18.71 2.95 23.38
N ARG A 103 -18.93 3.22 24.67
CA ARG A 103 -19.90 4.23 25.14
C ARG A 103 -19.53 5.65 24.75
N ASP A 104 -18.23 5.97 24.70
CA ASP A 104 -17.77 7.28 24.23
C ASP A 104 -17.97 7.40 22.71
N LEU A 105 -17.60 6.37 21.94
CA LEU A 105 -17.67 6.37 20.48
C LEU A 105 -19.10 6.32 19.94
N TRP A 106 -19.94 5.44 20.47
CA TRP A 106 -21.25 5.14 19.91
C TRP A 106 -22.34 5.18 20.98
N LYS A 107 -23.41 5.90 20.66
CA LYS A 107 -24.62 5.96 21.50
C LYS A 107 -25.69 5.07 20.89
N ASN A 108 -26.41 4.35 21.76
CA ASN A 108 -27.59 3.59 21.38
C ASN A 108 -28.76 4.55 21.06
N LEU A 109 -29.32 4.44 19.86
CA LEU A 109 -30.55 5.11 19.43
C LEU A 109 -31.77 4.22 19.72
N LYS A 110 -31.90 3.68 20.95
CA LYS A 110 -33.13 3.11 21.57
C LYS A 110 -32.82 2.47 22.93
N GLY A 111 -33.81 2.44 23.83
CA GLY A 111 -33.69 2.07 25.25
C GLY A 111 -33.83 0.59 25.61
N ASP A 112 -33.79 -0.34 24.64
CA ASP A 112 -34.07 -1.76 24.90
C ASP A 112 -32.81 -2.62 25.07
N THR A 113 -31.63 -2.16 24.61
CA THR A 113 -30.36 -2.89 24.75
C THR A 113 -29.31 -2.00 25.42
N THR A 114 -28.78 -2.45 26.56
CA THR A 114 -27.68 -1.78 27.27
C THR A 114 -26.31 -2.06 26.64
N ASP A 115 -26.22 -3.10 25.82
CA ASP A 115 -24.94 -3.60 25.32
C ASP A 115 -24.41 -2.68 24.22
N GLY A 116 -23.13 -2.32 24.33
CA GLY A 116 -22.42 -1.52 23.35
C GLY A 116 -21.83 -2.35 22.21
N TRP A 117 -21.07 -1.68 21.36
CA TRP A 117 -20.25 -2.30 20.33
C TRP A 117 -18.84 -2.48 20.88
N ASP A 118 -18.71 -3.34 21.88
CA ASP A 118 -17.51 -3.42 22.72
C ASP A 118 -16.33 -4.10 22.02
N LEU A 119 -16.59 -4.87 20.95
CA LEU A 119 -15.56 -5.47 20.10
C LEU A 119 -15.07 -4.44 19.08
N ILE A 120 -14.09 -3.63 19.46
CA ILE A 120 -13.61 -2.48 18.69
C ILE A 120 -12.38 -2.86 17.88
N TYR A 121 -12.36 -2.50 16.60
CA TYR A 121 -11.19 -2.65 15.74
C TYR A 121 -10.92 -1.35 14.99
N PHE A 122 -9.63 -1.06 14.85
CA PHE A 122 -9.11 0.11 14.16
C PHE A 122 -8.76 -0.28 12.73
N ILE A 123 -9.01 0.62 11.79
CA ILE A 123 -8.89 0.34 10.36
C ILE A 123 -7.81 1.24 9.76
N ALA A 124 -6.78 0.61 9.21
CA ALA A 124 -5.76 1.23 8.38
C ALA A 124 -6.20 1.28 6.92
N ASN A 125 -5.71 2.28 6.18
CA ASN A 125 -6.02 2.52 4.77
C ASN A 125 -7.51 2.43 4.42
N PRO A 126 -8.42 3.10 5.16
CA PRO A 126 -9.83 3.11 4.81
C PRO A 126 -10.03 3.82 3.46
N LEU A 127 -10.65 3.12 2.52
CA LEU A 127 -11.00 3.63 1.20
C LEU A 127 -12.50 3.43 0.95
N GLU A 128 -13.20 4.53 0.69
CA GLU A 128 -14.57 4.48 0.17
C GLU A 128 -14.53 4.10 -1.31
N ILE A 129 -15.16 2.97 -1.63
CA ILE A 129 -15.05 2.34 -2.95
C ILE A 129 -16.38 2.32 -3.73
N GLU A 130 -17.52 2.29 -3.04
CA GLU A 130 -18.87 2.31 -3.66
C GLU A 130 -19.04 1.25 -4.75
N LEU A 131 -18.58 0.01 -4.49
CA LEU A 131 -18.57 -1.08 -5.45
C LEU A 131 -19.76 -2.03 -5.24
N PRO A 132 -20.49 -2.46 -6.27
CA PRO A 132 -21.53 -3.48 -6.12
C PRO A 132 -20.98 -4.78 -5.53
N PHE A 133 -21.62 -5.31 -4.48
CA PHE A 133 -21.20 -6.57 -3.83
C PHE A 133 -21.30 -7.78 -4.78
N SER A 134 -22.06 -7.66 -5.87
CA SER A 134 -22.08 -8.65 -6.96
C SER A 134 -20.71 -8.90 -7.57
N GLU A 135 -19.83 -7.90 -7.63
CA GLU A 135 -18.47 -8.08 -8.16
C GLU A 135 -17.62 -8.96 -7.23
N PHE A 136 -17.75 -8.75 -5.92
CA PHE A 136 -17.12 -9.62 -4.93
C PHE A 136 -17.67 -11.05 -4.98
N LYS A 137 -18.99 -11.21 -5.19
CA LYS A 137 -19.60 -12.54 -5.35
C LYS A 137 -19.03 -13.28 -6.56
N LYS A 138 -18.84 -12.60 -7.69
CA LYS A 138 -18.20 -13.18 -8.89
C LYS A 138 -16.75 -13.57 -8.60
N LEU A 139 -16.00 -12.70 -7.92
CA LEU A 139 -14.57 -12.90 -7.66
C LEU A 139 -14.30 -14.12 -6.75
N PHE A 140 -15.18 -14.36 -5.77
CA PHE A 140 -15.07 -15.47 -4.81
C PHE A 140 -16.02 -16.64 -5.10
N ASN A 141 -16.63 -16.70 -6.29
CA ASN A 141 -17.55 -17.76 -6.69
C ASN A 141 -18.68 -18.01 -5.65
N TYR A 142 -19.27 -16.94 -5.13
CA TYR A 142 -20.48 -17.04 -4.30
C TYR A 142 -21.72 -17.21 -5.18
N SER A 143 -22.72 -17.95 -4.67
CA SER A 143 -24.00 -18.10 -5.37
C SER A 143 -24.72 -16.74 -5.47
N GLN A 144 -25.54 -16.57 -6.51
CA GLN A 144 -26.29 -15.31 -6.70
C GLN A 144 -27.23 -15.01 -5.52
N ASN A 145 -27.78 -16.06 -4.90
CA ASN A 145 -28.68 -16.00 -3.74
C ASN A 145 -27.94 -15.87 -2.40
N TYR A 146 -26.61 -15.80 -2.41
CA TYR A 146 -25.83 -15.59 -1.19
C TYR A 146 -26.26 -14.28 -0.52
N SER A 147 -26.66 -14.38 0.74
CA SER A 147 -27.12 -13.26 1.54
C SER A 147 -26.12 -12.97 2.64
N LEU A 148 -25.68 -11.72 2.70
CA LEU A 148 -24.83 -11.23 3.77
C LEU A 148 -25.57 -11.17 5.11
N ARG A 149 -24.82 -11.36 6.21
CA ARG A 149 -25.38 -11.30 7.56
C ARG A 149 -24.35 -10.73 8.52
N GLY A 150 -24.68 -9.61 9.16
CA GLY A 150 -23.90 -9.02 10.26
C GLY A 150 -22.39 -9.07 10.04
N PHE A 151 -21.66 -9.58 11.04
CA PHE A 151 -20.21 -9.74 10.99
C PHE A 151 -19.82 -11.18 10.61
N THR A 152 -19.13 -11.32 9.48
CA THR A 152 -18.70 -12.59 8.89
C THR A 152 -17.25 -12.54 8.41
N ASN A 153 -16.68 -13.70 8.10
CA ASN A 153 -15.42 -13.85 7.39
C ASN A 153 -15.62 -14.71 6.15
N VAL A 154 -14.80 -14.50 5.13
CA VAL A 154 -14.73 -15.34 3.93
C VAL A 154 -14.20 -16.71 4.32
N ALA A 155 -14.75 -17.76 3.70
CA ALA A 155 -14.35 -19.13 3.96
C ALA A 155 -12.92 -19.39 3.46
N LYS A 156 -12.17 -20.23 4.18
CA LYS A 156 -10.73 -20.43 3.94
C LYS A 156 -10.45 -21.01 2.56
N ASP A 157 -11.24 -21.97 2.12
CA ASP A 157 -11.18 -22.59 0.79
C ASP A 157 -11.36 -21.56 -0.33
N LYS A 158 -12.30 -20.62 -0.17
CA LYS A 158 -12.50 -19.52 -1.12
C LYS A 158 -11.34 -18.54 -1.16
N LEU A 159 -10.72 -18.26 -0.01
CA LEU A 159 -9.51 -17.44 0.05
C LEU A 159 -8.33 -18.15 -0.62
N GLU A 160 -8.15 -19.46 -0.37
CA GLU A 160 -7.10 -20.26 -0.99
C GLU A 160 -7.27 -20.29 -2.52
N GLU A 161 -8.50 -20.51 -3.01
CA GLU A 161 -8.83 -20.44 -4.44
C GLU A 161 -8.52 -19.06 -5.02
N PHE A 162 -8.93 -17.98 -4.35
CA PHE A 162 -8.66 -16.61 -4.80
C PHE A 162 -7.15 -16.33 -4.87
N TYR A 163 -6.41 -16.54 -3.78
CA TYR A 163 -4.98 -16.19 -3.71
C TYR A 163 -4.07 -17.13 -4.52
N SER A 164 -4.59 -18.29 -4.94
CA SER A 164 -3.92 -19.16 -5.91
C SER A 164 -3.88 -18.53 -7.31
N ARG A 165 -4.89 -17.73 -7.66
CA ARG A 165 -5.05 -17.10 -8.98
C ARG A 165 -4.67 -15.62 -8.99
N TYR A 166 -4.84 -14.94 -7.88
CA TYR A 166 -4.74 -13.49 -7.77
C TYR A 166 -3.79 -13.07 -6.65
N ASP A 167 -3.30 -11.83 -6.72
CA ASP A 167 -2.33 -11.23 -5.81
C ASP A 167 -2.98 -10.50 -4.63
N ASP A 168 -3.50 -9.29 -4.84
CA ASP A 168 -3.96 -8.39 -3.78
C ASP A 168 -5.43 -8.02 -4.01
N LEU A 169 -6.30 -8.50 -3.11
CA LEU A 169 -7.74 -8.23 -3.16
C LEU A 169 -8.00 -6.72 -3.19
N TYR A 170 -7.26 -5.96 -2.40
CA TYR A 170 -7.44 -4.51 -2.28
C TYR A 170 -7.27 -3.81 -3.64
N SER A 171 -6.16 -4.12 -4.35
CA SER A 171 -5.86 -3.58 -5.67
C SER A 171 -6.86 -4.04 -6.73
N ILE A 172 -7.30 -5.31 -6.70
CA ILE A 172 -8.28 -5.84 -7.65
C ILE A 172 -9.63 -5.13 -7.51
N LEU A 173 -10.13 -4.94 -6.29
CA LEU A 173 -11.40 -4.23 -6.09
C LEU A 173 -11.33 -2.79 -6.59
N ILE A 174 -10.19 -2.11 -6.40
CA ILE A 174 -9.98 -0.75 -6.96
C ILE A 174 -10.00 -0.76 -8.48
N ARG A 175 -9.35 -1.73 -9.12
CA ARG A 175 -9.39 -1.88 -10.59
C ARG A 175 -10.81 -2.05 -11.09
N ILE A 176 -11.57 -2.96 -10.48
CA ILE A 176 -12.97 -3.18 -10.85
C ILE A 176 -13.79 -1.89 -10.70
N ARG A 177 -13.59 -1.14 -9.62
CA ARG A 177 -14.25 0.17 -9.41
C ARG A 177 -13.94 1.14 -10.54
N ASN A 178 -12.69 1.21 -10.97
CA ASN A 178 -12.25 2.11 -12.03
C ASN A 178 -12.64 1.64 -13.44
N GLY A 179 -13.21 0.43 -13.58
CA GLY A 179 -13.48 -0.19 -14.87
C GLY A 179 -12.24 -0.77 -15.56
N ASP A 180 -11.13 -0.92 -14.81
CA ASP A 180 -9.89 -1.49 -15.30
C ASP A 180 -9.97 -3.02 -15.33
N THR A 181 -9.24 -3.64 -16.25
CA THR A 181 -9.03 -5.09 -16.23
C THR A 181 -8.03 -5.48 -15.13
N PHE A 182 -8.14 -6.72 -14.66
CA PHE A 182 -7.19 -7.34 -13.73
C PHE A 182 -6.73 -8.69 -14.31
N GLU A 183 -5.53 -9.11 -13.93
CA GLU A 183 -4.84 -10.27 -14.49
C GLU A 183 -4.68 -11.35 -13.41
N GLU A 184 -4.77 -12.62 -13.81
CA GLU A 184 -4.31 -13.73 -12.98
C GLU A 184 -2.79 -13.73 -12.88
N LYS A 185 -2.27 -14.20 -11.74
CA LYS A 185 -0.85 -14.52 -11.59
C LYS A 185 -0.46 -15.50 -12.69
N LYS A 186 0.64 -15.22 -13.38
CA LYS A 186 1.24 -16.19 -14.30
C LYS A 186 1.89 -17.27 -13.44
N ASP A 187 1.64 -18.54 -13.75
CA ASP A 187 2.17 -19.67 -12.98
C ASP A 187 3.66 -19.48 -12.65
N ALA A 188 4.00 -19.70 -11.39
CA ALA A 188 5.35 -19.64 -10.84
C ALA A 188 6.24 -20.81 -11.31
N ALA A 189 6.07 -21.30 -12.54
CA ALA A 189 7.05 -22.19 -13.18
C ALA A 189 8.43 -21.53 -13.36
N TYR A 190 8.57 -20.25 -13.02
CA TYR A 190 9.84 -19.53 -12.90
C TYR A 190 10.52 -19.66 -11.52
N GLU A 191 9.88 -20.27 -10.51
CA GLU A 191 10.50 -20.42 -9.18
C GLU A 191 11.45 -21.63 -9.07
N SER A 192 11.46 -22.58 -10.01
CA SER A 192 12.34 -23.77 -9.91
C SER A 192 13.77 -23.56 -10.42
N ASP A 193 14.04 -22.49 -11.17
CA ASP A 193 15.31 -22.36 -11.92
C ASP A 193 16.10 -21.07 -11.59
N ILE A 194 15.75 -20.36 -10.50
CA ILE A 194 16.70 -19.40 -9.91
C ILE A 194 17.56 -20.19 -8.92
N GLU A 195 18.44 -21.04 -9.45
CA GLU A 195 19.69 -21.29 -8.74
C GLU A 195 20.30 -19.91 -8.45
N GLU A 196 20.80 -19.70 -7.22
CA GLU A 196 21.75 -18.60 -6.97
C GLU A 196 22.91 -18.82 -7.93
N ASP A 197 22.82 -18.19 -9.10
CA ASP A 197 23.89 -18.25 -10.05
C ASP A 197 25.03 -17.41 -9.49
N LYS A 198 25.92 -18.11 -8.79
CA LYS A 198 27.28 -17.66 -8.48
C LYS A 198 28.15 -17.67 -9.74
N THR A 199 27.60 -17.63 -10.95
CA THR A 199 28.38 -17.22 -12.11
C THR A 199 28.63 -15.73 -12.01
N GLY A 200 29.92 -15.41 -12.05
CA GLY A 200 30.41 -14.07 -11.80
C GLY A 200 29.71 -13.06 -12.68
N ALA A 201 29.51 -11.88 -12.09
CA ALA A 201 29.54 -10.64 -12.82
C ALA A 201 30.55 -10.79 -13.98
N VAL A 202 30.05 -10.80 -15.21
CA VAL A 202 30.86 -10.31 -16.30
C VAL A 202 31.11 -8.87 -15.91
N LYS A 203 32.29 -8.65 -15.31
CA LYS A 203 32.89 -7.34 -15.20
C LYS A 203 33.08 -6.89 -16.64
N GLU A 204 32.04 -6.31 -17.23
CA GLU A 204 32.28 -5.29 -18.23
C GLU A 204 33.13 -4.26 -17.48
N ASN A 205 34.41 -4.19 -17.86
CA ASN A 205 35.32 -3.14 -17.44
C ASN A 205 34.76 -1.81 -17.98
N VAL A 206 33.72 -1.30 -17.34
CA VAL A 206 33.45 0.12 -17.33
C VAL A 206 34.54 0.66 -16.42
N ASN A 207 35.53 1.34 -17.00
CA ASN A 207 36.40 2.22 -16.23
C ASN A 207 35.47 3.12 -15.41
N GLU A 208 35.34 2.82 -14.12
CA GLU A 208 35.03 3.85 -13.14
C GLU A 208 36.22 4.80 -13.20
N ASP A 209 36.09 5.84 -14.02
CA ASP A 209 36.89 7.03 -13.86
C ASP A 209 36.59 7.57 -12.46
N LEU A 210 37.41 7.10 -11.51
CA LEU A 210 37.58 7.60 -10.16
C LEU A 210 38.06 9.05 -10.25
N TYR A 211 37.12 9.97 -10.49
CA TYR A 211 37.24 11.31 -9.96
C TYR A 211 36.67 11.25 -8.55
N ASP A 212 37.56 11.36 -7.58
CA ASP A 212 37.26 11.64 -6.19
C ASP A 212 36.69 13.07 -6.12
N SER A 213 35.42 13.23 -6.50
CA SER A 213 34.69 14.47 -6.30
C SER A 213 34.18 14.48 -4.87
N GLU A 214 34.48 15.54 -4.11
CA GLU A 214 33.90 15.80 -2.78
C GLU A 214 32.36 15.90 -2.80
N GLU A 215 31.74 15.97 -3.98
CA GLU A 215 30.29 16.01 -4.15
C GLU A 215 29.66 14.61 -4.06
N PRO A 216 28.51 14.46 -3.36
CA PRO A 216 27.75 13.22 -3.38
C PRO A 216 27.37 12.85 -4.81
N SER A 217 27.54 11.57 -5.18
CA SER A 217 27.01 11.03 -6.44
C SER A 217 25.56 11.48 -6.66
N GLU A 218 25.22 11.91 -7.89
CA GLU A 218 23.86 12.40 -8.18
C GLU A 218 22.80 11.33 -7.86
N HIS A 219 23.16 10.03 -7.91
CA HIS A 219 22.31 8.93 -7.45
C HIS A 219 21.86 9.13 -5.99
N VAL A 220 22.83 9.34 -5.09
CA VAL A 220 22.59 9.51 -3.66
C VAL A 220 21.84 10.83 -3.42
N GLN A 221 22.15 11.87 -4.18
CA GLN A 221 21.42 13.14 -4.12
C GLN A 221 19.94 12.96 -4.50
N MET A 222 19.64 12.26 -5.59
CA MET A 222 18.27 12.03 -6.03
C MET A 222 17.51 11.13 -5.06
N GLN A 223 18.13 10.07 -4.53
CA GLN A 223 17.54 9.27 -3.46
C GLN A 223 17.14 10.16 -2.27
N TRP A 224 18.06 11.00 -1.78
CA TRP A 224 17.79 11.90 -0.66
C TRP A 224 16.62 12.87 -0.94
N LYS A 225 16.57 13.48 -2.14
CA LYS A 225 15.46 14.36 -2.52
C LYS A 225 14.12 13.62 -2.52
N LEU A 226 14.08 12.42 -3.11
CA LEU A 226 12.87 11.59 -3.11
C LEU A 226 12.43 11.22 -1.68
N LEU A 227 13.35 10.96 -0.76
CA LEU A 227 13.00 10.72 0.65
C LEU A 227 12.36 11.94 1.31
N ARG A 228 12.93 13.13 1.11
CA ARG A 228 12.35 14.37 1.62
C ARG A 228 10.97 14.64 1.04
N LEU A 229 10.80 14.43 -0.27
CA LEU A 229 9.52 14.60 -0.94
C LEU A 229 8.46 13.61 -0.42
N GLY A 230 8.83 12.36 -0.17
CA GLY A 230 7.90 11.35 0.38
C GLY A 230 7.37 11.72 1.77
N GLN A 231 8.22 12.28 2.64
CA GLN A 231 7.77 12.79 3.93
C GLN A 231 6.80 13.96 3.80
N LYS A 232 7.05 14.87 2.84
CA LYS A 232 6.14 15.97 2.55
C LYS A 232 4.81 15.49 1.94
N ALA A 233 4.81 14.29 1.34
CA ALA A 233 3.61 13.59 0.90
C ALA A 233 2.84 12.94 2.06
N GLY A 234 3.42 12.93 3.26
CA GLY A 234 2.85 12.26 4.43
C GLY A 234 3.11 10.76 4.48
N SER A 235 3.97 10.23 3.60
CA SER A 235 4.34 8.81 3.58
C SER A 235 5.50 8.53 4.54
N LYS A 236 5.56 7.29 5.03
CA LYS A 236 6.80 6.71 5.51
C LYS A 236 7.70 6.44 4.31
N VAL A 237 9.01 6.55 4.51
CA VAL A 237 9.98 6.38 3.43
C VAL A 237 11.00 5.31 3.79
N TRP A 238 11.43 4.56 2.78
CA TRP A 238 12.34 3.44 2.95
C TRP A 238 13.34 3.38 1.79
N ILE A 239 14.57 2.96 2.11
CA ILE A 239 15.66 2.67 1.15
C ILE A 239 16.41 1.40 1.58
N PRO A 240 17.10 0.72 0.64
CA PRO A 240 17.92 -0.45 0.95
C PRO A 240 18.97 -0.15 2.03
N ARG A 241 19.22 -1.15 2.88
CA ARG A 241 20.11 -1.02 4.05
C ARG A 241 21.51 -0.51 3.70
N ASN A 242 22.03 -0.89 2.53
CA ASN A 242 23.34 -0.47 2.05
C ASN A 242 23.40 1.05 1.81
N ASP A 243 22.34 1.66 1.28
CA ASP A 243 22.28 3.09 0.96
C ASP A 243 21.96 3.96 2.19
N GLN A 244 21.33 3.39 3.23
CA GLN A 244 21.07 4.09 4.49
C GLN A 244 22.33 4.70 5.10
N SER A 245 23.45 3.97 5.06
CA SER A 245 24.73 4.44 5.61
C SER A 245 25.26 5.68 4.88
N ARG A 246 25.13 5.70 3.55
CA ARG A 246 25.56 6.80 2.68
C ARG A 246 24.71 8.04 2.89
N ILE A 247 23.38 7.89 2.88
CA ILE A 247 22.44 8.99 3.09
C ILE A 247 22.62 9.63 4.47
N LYS A 248 22.85 8.82 5.52
CA LYS A 248 23.15 9.33 6.87
C LYS A 248 24.44 10.12 6.91
N LYS A 249 25.49 9.62 6.27
CA LYS A 249 26.80 10.26 6.24
C LYS A 249 26.76 11.60 5.51
N GLU A 250 26.19 11.63 4.30
CA GLU A 250 26.24 12.80 3.42
C GLU A 250 25.20 13.87 3.77
N TYR A 251 24.01 13.47 4.23
CA TYR A 251 22.88 14.40 4.44
C TYR A 251 22.38 14.47 5.88
N GLN A 252 22.97 13.72 6.82
CA GLN A 252 22.52 13.63 8.22
C GLN A 252 21.03 13.25 8.35
N PHE A 253 20.49 12.58 7.33
CA PHE A 253 19.08 12.24 7.24
C PHE A 253 18.83 10.85 7.83
N ASN A 254 18.00 10.77 8.87
CA ASN A 254 17.72 9.53 9.62
C ASN A 254 16.24 9.13 9.63
N ASN A 255 15.37 9.91 8.99
CA ASN A 255 13.93 9.75 9.09
C ASN A 255 13.40 8.80 8.00
N PHE A 256 13.90 7.57 7.98
CA PHE A 256 13.41 6.49 7.13
C PHE A 256 13.23 5.21 7.96
N GLU A 257 12.37 4.30 7.49
CA GLU A 257 12.15 3.00 8.11
C GLU A 257 13.42 2.14 7.98
N SER A 258 13.83 1.48 9.07
CA SER A 258 15.05 0.65 9.08
C SER A 258 14.88 -0.64 8.29
N GLU A 259 13.67 -1.18 8.26
CA GLU A 259 13.30 -2.43 7.59
C GLU A 259 12.10 -2.21 6.67
N PHE A 260 12.02 -3.02 5.60
CA PHE A 260 10.87 -2.98 4.72
C PHE A 260 9.72 -3.80 5.32
N THR A 261 9.00 -3.21 6.27
CA THR A 261 7.77 -3.79 6.85
C THR A 261 6.57 -3.08 6.24
N ALA A 262 6.11 -3.57 5.10
CA ALA A 262 4.90 -3.02 4.47
C ALA A 262 3.65 -3.81 4.82
N GLY A 263 3.73 -5.00 5.43
CA GLY A 263 2.54 -5.81 5.75
C GLY A 263 1.64 -6.12 4.52
N ILE A 264 2.16 -5.95 3.31
CA ILE A 264 1.49 -6.21 2.03
C ILE A 264 1.63 -7.69 1.65
N ASP A 265 0.76 -8.18 0.76
CA ASP A 265 0.82 -9.56 0.27
C ASP A 265 1.89 -9.78 -0.82
N THR A 266 2.57 -8.72 -1.25
CA THR A 266 3.72 -8.78 -2.16
C THR A 266 4.98 -9.26 -1.41
N PRO A 267 5.72 -10.27 -1.92
CA PRO A 267 6.94 -10.74 -1.25
C PRO A 267 7.98 -9.61 -1.13
N SER A 268 8.45 -9.36 0.10
CA SER A 268 9.36 -8.25 0.43
C SER A 268 10.64 -8.28 -0.41
N LYS A 269 11.16 -9.47 -0.75
CA LYS A 269 12.38 -9.69 -1.54
C LYS A 269 12.43 -8.95 -2.88
N TYR A 270 11.27 -8.69 -3.52
CA TYR A 270 11.21 -7.97 -4.80
C TYR A 270 11.17 -6.45 -4.64
N VAL A 271 10.79 -5.97 -3.45
CA VAL A 271 10.72 -4.53 -3.11
C VAL A 271 11.97 -4.07 -2.37
N GLU A 272 12.64 -4.97 -1.64
CA GLU A 272 13.88 -4.72 -0.88
C GLU A 272 15.07 -4.28 -1.73
N ASN A 273 14.98 -4.44 -3.05
CA ASN A 273 16.03 -3.97 -3.94
C ASN A 273 15.66 -2.64 -4.61
N ILE A 274 14.48 -2.05 -4.40
CA ILE A 274 14.11 -0.78 -5.04
C ILE A 274 14.79 0.38 -4.33
N ASP A 275 15.35 1.32 -5.10
CA ASP A 275 16.20 2.41 -4.56
C ASP A 275 15.46 3.30 -3.54
N VAL A 276 14.22 3.69 -3.81
CA VAL A 276 13.38 4.44 -2.86
C VAL A 276 11.93 3.94 -2.92
N VAL A 277 11.33 3.74 -1.75
CA VAL A 277 9.91 3.37 -1.64
C VAL A 277 9.21 4.33 -0.69
N TRP A 278 8.10 4.90 -1.16
CA TRP A 278 7.14 5.62 -0.32
C TRP A 278 6.04 4.64 0.06
N LYS A 279 5.75 4.54 1.36
CA LYS A 279 4.82 3.54 1.88
C LYS A 279 4.05 4.04 3.08
N GLU A 280 3.03 3.29 3.40
CA GLU A 280 2.38 3.25 4.71
C GLU A 280 2.37 1.80 5.21
N GLU A 281 1.85 1.57 6.40
CA GLU A 281 1.55 0.21 6.81
C GLU A 281 0.48 -0.37 5.87
N PHE A 282 0.70 -1.59 5.38
CA PHE A 282 -0.16 -2.33 4.45
C PHE A 282 -0.37 -1.72 3.06
N ARG A 283 0.41 -0.70 2.66
CA ARG A 283 0.30 -0.09 1.32
C ARG A 283 1.64 0.52 0.86
N ILE A 284 1.90 0.43 -0.44
CA ILE A 284 2.94 1.22 -1.11
C ILE A 284 2.27 2.41 -1.81
N ASP A 285 2.80 3.61 -1.61
CA ASP A 285 2.31 4.84 -2.23
C ASP A 285 3.02 5.13 -3.55
N ALA A 286 4.32 4.84 -3.64
CA ALA A 286 5.13 4.96 -4.86
C ALA A 286 6.45 4.20 -4.72
N ALA A 287 7.04 3.80 -5.84
CA ALA A 287 8.38 3.22 -5.87
C ALA A 287 9.24 3.87 -6.97
N PHE A 288 10.53 4.07 -6.68
CA PHE A 288 11.44 4.82 -7.53
C PHE A 288 12.74 4.04 -7.74
N GLU A 289 13.16 3.97 -9.00
CA GLU A 289 14.46 3.45 -9.43
C GLU A 289 15.32 4.61 -9.93
N VAL A 290 16.46 4.86 -9.31
CA VAL A 290 17.33 6.00 -9.63
C VAL A 290 18.48 5.50 -10.49
N GLU A 291 18.52 5.92 -11.76
CA GLU A 291 19.44 5.37 -12.76
C GLU A 291 20.58 6.34 -13.10
N HIS A 292 21.75 6.18 -12.46
CA HIS A 292 22.90 7.08 -12.63
C HIS A 292 23.99 6.58 -13.57
N THR A 293 24.38 5.30 -13.54
CA THR A 293 25.41 4.73 -14.44
C THR A 293 24.81 3.77 -15.49
N THR A 294 25.65 3.06 -16.24
CA THR A 294 25.40 2.40 -17.54
C THR A 294 24.34 1.28 -17.59
N SER A 295 23.63 0.98 -16.49
CA SER A 295 22.75 -0.19 -16.37
C SER A 295 21.27 0.14 -16.09
N ILE A 296 20.65 0.95 -16.97
CA ILE A 296 19.17 1.16 -17.03
C ILE A 296 18.39 -0.16 -16.96
N TYR A 297 19.01 -1.25 -17.41
CA TYR A 297 18.42 -2.59 -17.44
C TYR A 297 18.08 -3.14 -16.05
N SER A 298 18.82 -2.76 -15.00
CA SER A 298 18.67 -3.34 -13.66
C SER A 298 17.43 -2.83 -12.92
N GLY A 299 17.14 -1.52 -12.94
CA GLY A 299 15.89 -0.98 -12.41
C GLY A 299 14.67 -1.46 -13.18
N LEU A 300 14.79 -1.57 -14.51
CA LEU A 300 13.72 -2.13 -15.37
C LEU A 300 13.37 -3.58 -14.99
N LEU A 301 14.38 -4.40 -14.71
CA LEU A 301 14.16 -5.80 -14.34
C LEU A 301 13.48 -5.92 -12.96
N ARG A 302 13.90 -5.12 -11.98
CA ARG A 302 13.26 -5.08 -10.64
C ARG A 302 11.76 -4.78 -10.72
N PHE A 303 11.39 -3.75 -11.47
CA PHE A 303 9.98 -3.42 -11.69
C PHE A 303 9.24 -4.47 -12.54
N SER A 304 9.92 -5.11 -13.48
CA SER A 304 9.35 -6.20 -14.29
C SER A 304 8.98 -7.37 -13.39
N ASP A 305 9.89 -7.82 -12.54
CA ASP A 305 9.66 -8.92 -11.60
C ASP A 305 8.52 -8.58 -10.64
N LEU A 306 8.52 -7.37 -10.09
CA LEU A 306 7.44 -6.89 -9.24
C LEU A 306 6.07 -6.93 -9.93
N LYS A 307 5.98 -6.51 -11.20
CA LYS A 307 4.73 -6.56 -11.98
C LYS A 307 4.35 -7.96 -12.46
N ILE A 308 5.27 -8.92 -12.49
CA ILE A 308 4.95 -10.32 -12.74
C ILE A 308 4.33 -10.95 -11.48
N ILE A 309 4.90 -10.65 -10.31
CA ILE A 309 4.47 -11.22 -9.02
C ILE A 309 3.20 -10.55 -8.47
N ALA A 310 3.08 -9.24 -8.64
CA ALA A 310 1.93 -8.43 -8.21
C ALA A 310 1.33 -7.65 -9.41
N PRO A 311 0.75 -8.34 -10.40
CA PRO A 311 0.27 -7.72 -11.64
C PRO A 311 -0.85 -6.70 -11.43
N ASN A 312 -1.64 -6.84 -10.36
CA ASN A 312 -2.78 -5.96 -10.11
C ASN A 312 -2.41 -4.75 -9.26
N SER A 313 -1.20 -4.70 -8.69
CA SER A 313 -0.71 -3.54 -7.95
C SER A 313 -0.91 -2.22 -8.71
N ASN A 314 -1.45 -1.21 -8.01
CA ASN A 314 -1.92 0.05 -8.58
C ASN A 314 -1.07 1.27 -8.21
N TYR A 315 -0.01 1.10 -7.41
CA TYR A 315 0.88 2.21 -7.06
C TYR A 315 1.78 2.59 -8.25
N PRO A 316 2.08 3.89 -8.40
CA PRO A 316 2.95 4.40 -9.46
C PRO A 316 4.41 3.95 -9.27
N LEU A 317 5.02 3.59 -10.39
CA LEU A 317 6.43 3.22 -10.49
C LEU A 317 7.17 4.26 -11.33
N PHE A 318 8.28 4.78 -10.84
CA PHE A 318 9.06 5.82 -11.51
C PHE A 318 10.48 5.36 -11.78
N ILE A 319 10.94 5.56 -13.01
CA ILE A 319 12.36 5.50 -13.35
C ILE A 319 12.86 6.95 -13.36
N VAL A 320 13.76 7.23 -12.44
CA VAL A 320 14.31 8.54 -12.17
C VAL A 320 15.69 8.62 -12.80
N ALA A 321 15.85 9.39 -13.88
CA ALA A 321 17.11 9.45 -14.63
C ALA A 321 17.31 10.81 -15.32
N PRO A 322 18.55 11.22 -15.66
CA PRO A 322 18.78 12.46 -16.41
C PRO A 322 18.15 12.39 -17.81
N LYS A 323 17.76 13.55 -18.38
CA LYS A 323 17.12 13.63 -19.71
C LYS A 323 17.92 12.95 -20.82
N SER A 324 19.25 12.96 -20.73
CA SER A 324 20.14 12.30 -21.68
C SER A 324 19.89 10.78 -21.80
N LYS A 325 19.36 10.13 -20.76
CA LYS A 325 19.05 8.69 -20.75
C LYS A 325 17.66 8.34 -21.25
N ARG A 326 16.77 9.33 -21.43
CA ARG A 326 15.37 9.12 -21.81
C ARG A 326 15.21 8.27 -23.06
N ASN A 327 15.93 8.59 -24.13
CA ASN A 327 15.81 7.84 -25.39
C ASN A 327 16.31 6.40 -25.25
N ARG A 328 17.41 6.19 -24.52
CA ARG A 328 17.94 4.86 -24.22
C ARG A 328 16.94 4.02 -23.41
N LEU A 329 16.25 4.65 -22.45
CA LEU A 329 15.19 4.01 -21.67
C LEU A 329 14.03 3.56 -22.57
N LEU A 330 13.55 4.44 -23.45
CA LEU A 330 12.49 4.10 -24.42
C LEU A 330 12.88 2.93 -25.31
N ASP A 331 14.13 2.89 -25.78
CA ASP A 331 14.62 1.78 -26.61
C ASP A 331 14.71 0.45 -25.85
N GLN A 332 15.06 0.48 -24.56
CA GLN A 332 15.02 -0.73 -23.73
C GLN A 332 13.59 -1.24 -23.53
N ILE A 333 12.61 -0.36 -23.28
CA ILE A 333 11.21 -0.75 -23.04
C ILE A 333 10.55 -1.34 -24.29
N LYS A 334 11.00 -0.93 -25.49
CA LYS A 334 10.58 -1.54 -26.76
C LYS A 334 11.03 -3.00 -26.90
N ARG A 335 11.87 -3.56 -26.03
CA ARG A 335 12.28 -4.97 -26.14
C ARG A 335 11.07 -5.90 -25.90
N PRO A 336 10.99 -7.05 -26.60
CA PRO A 336 9.85 -7.97 -26.49
C PRO A 336 9.49 -8.39 -25.07
N THR A 337 10.49 -8.56 -24.19
CA THR A 337 10.32 -8.95 -22.79
C THR A 337 9.44 -7.95 -22.02
N PHE A 338 9.71 -6.65 -22.16
CA PHE A 338 8.96 -5.60 -21.45
C PHE A 338 7.61 -5.31 -22.11
N ARG A 339 7.51 -5.42 -23.44
CA ARG A 339 6.22 -5.30 -24.15
C ARG A 339 5.20 -6.35 -23.70
N LYS A 340 5.63 -7.58 -23.40
CA LYS A 340 4.73 -8.68 -23.00
C LYS A 340 4.01 -8.44 -21.66
N ILE A 341 4.52 -7.55 -20.82
CA ILE A 341 3.93 -7.19 -19.52
C ILE A 341 3.29 -5.80 -19.52
N GLU A 342 3.18 -5.17 -20.70
CA GLU A 342 2.71 -3.79 -20.88
C GLU A 342 3.44 -2.80 -19.95
N PHE A 343 4.75 -2.98 -19.84
CA PHE A 343 5.59 -2.23 -18.89
C PHE A 343 5.46 -0.71 -19.09
N GLU A 344 5.31 -0.28 -20.34
CA GLU A 344 5.14 1.11 -20.74
C GLU A 344 3.86 1.78 -20.18
N LYS A 345 2.83 0.99 -19.84
CA LYS A 345 1.63 1.47 -19.16
C LYS A 345 1.76 1.50 -17.65
N LYS A 346 2.72 0.72 -17.11
CA LYS A 346 2.88 0.43 -15.69
C LYS A 346 3.97 1.28 -15.02
N VAL A 347 4.86 1.90 -15.80
CA VAL A 347 6.02 2.66 -15.32
C VAL A 347 6.11 4.02 -16.00
N ARG A 348 6.58 5.03 -15.26
CA ARG A 348 6.72 6.41 -15.72
C ARG A 348 8.17 6.87 -15.66
N TYR A 349 8.56 7.76 -16.57
CA TYR A 349 9.87 8.40 -16.54
C TYR A 349 9.80 9.74 -15.82
N LEU A 350 10.63 9.95 -14.80
CA LEU A 350 10.73 11.20 -14.07
C LEU A 350 12.17 11.75 -14.18
N SER A 351 12.32 12.89 -14.85
CA SER A 351 13.66 13.47 -15.03
C SER A 351 14.25 14.01 -13.72
N TYR A 352 15.59 14.03 -13.61
CA TYR A 352 16.28 14.66 -12.47
C TYR A 352 15.88 16.14 -12.34
N GLU A 353 15.73 16.84 -13.45
CA GLU A 353 15.28 18.23 -13.50
C GLU A 353 13.88 18.38 -12.89
N ALA A 354 12.95 17.47 -13.19
CA ALA A 354 11.62 17.48 -12.60
C ALA A 354 11.66 17.21 -11.09
N VAL A 355 12.50 16.27 -10.62
CA VAL A 355 12.69 16.04 -9.17
C VAL A 355 13.23 17.30 -8.49
N ASN A 356 14.22 17.96 -9.10
CA ASN A 356 14.82 19.19 -8.59
C ASN A 356 13.79 20.33 -8.51
N GLU A 357 13.02 20.55 -9.57
CA GLU A 357 11.95 21.56 -9.59
C GLU A 357 10.93 21.35 -8.45
N ILE A 358 10.52 20.09 -8.23
CA ILE A 358 9.56 19.75 -7.17
C ILE A 358 10.20 19.93 -5.79
N ASP A 359 11.43 19.47 -5.58
CA ASP A 359 12.15 19.63 -4.31
C ASP A 359 12.37 21.10 -3.96
N ASP A 360 12.73 21.93 -4.94
CA ASP A 360 12.89 23.37 -4.76
C ASP A 360 11.55 24.04 -4.44
N PHE A 361 10.46 23.69 -5.13
CA PHE A 361 9.12 24.22 -4.85
C PHE A 361 8.67 23.91 -3.42
N PHE A 362 8.96 22.70 -2.92
CA PHE A 362 8.56 22.28 -1.59
C PHE A 362 9.63 22.54 -0.51
N LYS A 363 10.73 23.21 -0.82
CA LYS A 363 11.91 23.32 0.05
C LYS A 363 11.57 23.73 1.49
N ASP A 364 10.74 24.76 1.65
CA ASP A 364 10.39 25.37 2.94
C ASP A 364 9.09 24.84 3.57
N THR A 365 8.47 23.84 2.95
CA THR A 365 7.23 23.22 3.46
C THR A 365 7.52 21.96 4.26
N THR A 366 6.65 21.59 5.19
CA THR A 366 6.77 20.32 5.94
C THR A 366 5.80 19.24 5.45
N SER A 367 4.79 19.63 4.67
CA SER A 367 3.72 18.75 4.19
C SER A 367 2.99 19.39 3.00
N GLY A 368 2.17 18.60 2.31
CA GLY A 368 1.24 19.10 1.28
C GLY A 368 1.60 18.65 -0.14
N LEU A 369 2.62 17.82 -0.31
CA LEU A 369 2.88 17.17 -1.59
C LEU A 369 1.80 16.11 -1.85
N ASN A 370 1.28 16.06 -3.08
CA ASN A 370 0.45 14.96 -3.54
C ASN A 370 1.23 14.20 -4.64
N ILE A 371 1.18 12.87 -4.60
CA ILE A 371 1.80 12.00 -5.60
C ILE A 371 1.34 12.31 -7.03
N ASP A 372 0.12 12.82 -7.20
CA ASP A 372 -0.43 13.26 -8.49
C ASP A 372 0.46 14.31 -9.17
N LEU A 373 1.18 15.12 -8.40
CA LEU A 373 2.14 16.07 -8.95
C LEU A 373 3.32 15.37 -9.64
N LEU A 374 3.86 14.30 -9.04
CA LEU A 374 4.93 13.51 -9.65
C LEU A 374 4.40 12.77 -10.89
N ILE A 375 3.16 12.27 -10.82
CA ILE A 375 2.51 11.65 -11.98
C ILE A 375 2.36 12.67 -13.13
N GLY A 376 1.92 13.90 -12.83
CA GLY A 376 1.76 14.97 -13.83
C GLY A 376 3.08 15.52 -14.39
N LYS A 377 4.16 15.50 -13.61
CA LYS A 377 5.50 15.91 -14.02
C LYS A 377 6.31 14.78 -14.68
N SER A 378 5.82 13.55 -14.66
CA SER A 378 6.46 12.40 -15.28
C SER A 378 5.85 12.07 -16.64
N GLU A 379 6.69 11.51 -17.50
CA GLU A 379 6.32 11.12 -18.85
C GLU A 379 5.80 9.68 -18.86
N SER A 380 4.72 9.46 -19.61
CA SER A 380 4.32 8.10 -19.98
C SER A 380 5.36 7.51 -20.94
N LEU A 381 5.63 6.23 -20.81
CA LEU A 381 6.58 5.51 -21.66
C LEU A 381 5.91 4.92 -22.91
N LEU A 382 4.62 5.17 -23.10
CA LEU A 382 3.90 4.88 -24.33
C LEU A 382 4.56 5.63 -25.49
N ALA A 383 4.91 4.90 -26.56
CA ALA A 383 5.45 5.49 -27.77
C ALA A 383 4.45 6.52 -28.32
N SER A 384 4.82 7.80 -28.27
CA SER A 384 4.11 8.93 -28.90
C SER A 384 4.20 8.87 -30.41
#